data_AF-M1PND7-F1
#
_entry.id   AF-M1PND7-F1
#
_cell.length_a   1.000
_cell.length_b   1.000
_cell.length_c   1.000
_cell.angle_alpha   90.00
_cell.angle_beta   90.00
_cell.angle_gamma   90.00
#
_symmetry.space_group_name_H-M   'P 1'
#
loop_
_entity.id
_entity.type
_entity.pdbx_description
1 polymer ?
#
loop_
_entity_poly.entity_id
_entity_poly.type
_entity_poly.pdbx_seq_one_letter_code
_entity_poly.pdbx_strand_id
1 'polypeptide(L)'
;SEFDHAEKGDALYAMELALSLEKLTNEKLLHLHAAASKSNDVQLTDFVESEYLDEQVESIKQISEYVAQLRRVGKGHGVWHFDQMLLHGEEVVA
;
A
#
# COMPACT_ATOMS: atom_id res chain seq x y z
N SER A 1 -12.51 -21.04 -1.09
CA SER A 1 -11.58 -20.64 -0.01
C SER A 1 -12.28 -19.57 0.82
N GLU A 2 -12.03 -19.44 2.12
CA GLU A 2 -12.63 -18.39 2.97
C GLU A 2 -12.33 -16.96 2.47
N PHE A 3 -11.27 -16.82 1.67
CA PHE A 3 -10.81 -15.56 1.09
C PHE A 3 -11.14 -15.41 -0.41
N ASP A 4 -11.98 -16.30 -0.96
CA ASP A 4 -12.36 -16.24 -2.38
C ASP A 4 -13.44 -15.19 -2.60
N HIS A 5 -13.09 -14.09 -3.28
CA HIS A 5 -14.03 -13.01 -3.59
C HIS A 5 -14.56 -13.16 -5.02
N ALA A 6 -15.72 -13.82 -5.17
CA ALA A 6 -16.28 -14.21 -6.47
C ALA A 6 -16.32 -13.10 -7.53
N GLU A 7 -16.62 -11.85 -7.15
CA GLU A 7 -16.69 -10.71 -8.09
C GLU A 7 -15.33 -10.11 -8.45
N LYS A 8 -14.40 -9.98 -7.51
CA LYS A 8 -13.11 -9.29 -7.70
C LYS A 8 -11.95 -10.24 -8.03
N GLY A 9 -12.05 -11.49 -7.62
CA GLY A 9 -10.91 -12.40 -7.56
C GLY A 9 -10.07 -12.14 -6.32
N ASP A 10 -9.24 -13.12 -5.96
CA ASP A 10 -8.34 -13.08 -4.82
C ASP A 10 -7.31 -11.94 -4.89
N ALA A 11 -6.60 -11.79 -6.01
CA ALA A 11 -5.52 -10.82 -6.17
C ALA A 11 -6.00 -9.37 -6.06
N LEU A 12 -7.07 -9.01 -6.77
CA LEU A 12 -7.63 -7.66 -6.71
C LEU A 12 -8.21 -7.35 -5.32
N TYR A 13 -8.90 -8.32 -4.71
CA TYR A 13 -9.43 -8.15 -3.37
C TYR A 13 -8.30 -7.95 -2.34
N ALA A 14 -7.24 -8.75 -2.41
CA ALA A 14 -6.08 -8.63 -1.54
C ALA A 14 -5.39 -7.27 -1.68
N MET A 15 -5.17 -6.77 -2.90
CA MET A 15 -4.55 -5.46 -3.12
C MET A 15 -5.44 -4.29 -2.66
N GLU A 16 -6.76 -4.38 -2.81
CA GLU A 16 -7.67 -3.37 -2.26
C GLU A 16 -7.70 -3.37 -0.73
N LEU A 17 -7.59 -4.55 -0.12
CA LEU A 17 -7.45 -4.69 1.33
C LEU A 17 -6.11 -4.11 1.81
N ALA A 18 -5.01 -4.45 1.15
CA ALA A 18 -3.69 -3.89 1.43
C ALA A 18 -3.70 -2.36 1.33
N LEU A 19 -4.29 -1.79 0.28
CA LEU A 19 -4.43 -0.34 0.13
C LEU A 19 -5.23 0.30 1.28
N SER A 20 -6.26 -0.40 1.76
CA SER A 20 -7.07 0.07 2.89
C SER A 20 -6.27 0.04 4.20
N LEU A 21 -5.42 -0.98 4.38
CA LEU A 21 -4.52 -1.10 5.53
C LEU A 21 -3.43 -0.02 5.50
N GLU A 22 -2.78 0.23 4.36
CA GLU A 22 -1.77 1.29 4.24
C GLU A 22 -2.35 2.67 4.57
N LYS A 23 -3.57 2.97 4.07
CA LYS A 23 -4.27 4.22 4.41
C LYS A 23 -4.59 4.32 5.90
N LEU A 24 -4.97 3.21 6.54
CA LEU A 24 -5.21 3.15 7.97
C LEU A 24 -3.91 3.37 8.76
N THR A 25 -2.81 2.75 8.35
CA THR A 25 -1.48 2.96 8.95
C THR A 25 -1.07 4.43 8.85
N ASN A 26 -1.25 5.06 7.68
CA ASN A 26 -0.99 6.49 7.51
C ASN A 26 -1.82 7.36 8.47
N GLU A 27 -3.11 7.06 8.62
CA GLU A 27 -3.96 7.76 9.59
C GLU A 27 -3.41 7.61 11.03
N LYS A 28 -2.92 6.42 11.40
CA LYS A 28 -2.32 6.21 12.73
C LYS A 28 -0.98 6.92 12.88
N LEU A 29 -0.17 7.01 11.84
CA LEU A 29 1.07 7.80 11.84
C LEU A 29 0.76 9.30 12.00
N LEU A 30 -0.26 9.82 11.33
CA LEU A 30 -0.72 11.20 11.52
C LEU A 30 -1.24 11.47 12.93
N HIS A 31 -1.90 10.49 13.56
CA HIS A 31 -2.29 10.61 14.97
C HIS A 31 -1.09 10.60 15.91
N LEU A 32 -0.07 9.78 15.64
CA LEU A 32 1.17 9.75 16.41
C LEU A 32 1.90 11.09 16.30
N HIS A 33 2.06 11.61 15.08
CA HIS A 33 2.62 12.92 14.80
C HIS A 33 1.89 14.03 15.57
N ALA A 34 0.55 14.05 15.53
CA ALA A 34 -0.24 15.02 16.27
C ALA A 34 -0.07 14.90 17.79
N ALA A 35 0.13 13.70 18.32
CA ALA A 35 0.38 13.48 19.74
C ALA A 35 1.80 13.95 20.17
N ALA A 36 2.80 13.69 19.34
CA ALA A 36 4.18 14.19 19.53
C ALA A 36 4.22 15.73 19.51
N SER A 37 3.57 16.33 18.51
CA SER A 37 3.43 17.79 18.37
C SER A 37 2.73 18.42 19.57
N LYS A 38 1.61 17.85 20.05
CA LYS A 38 0.93 18.31 21.28
C LYS A 38 1.79 18.22 22.53
N SER A 39 2.74 17.30 22.55
CA SER A 39 3.68 17.11 23.67
C SER A 39 4.94 17.98 23.55
N ASN A 40 5.06 18.79 22.48
CA ASN A 40 6.26 19.54 22.10
C ASN A 40 7.51 18.65 21.92
N ASP A 41 7.33 17.39 21.54
CA ASP A 41 8.44 16.50 21.23
C ASP A 41 8.86 16.69 19.77
N VAL A 42 9.78 17.64 19.55
CA VAL A 42 10.25 18.04 18.22
C VAL A 42 10.98 16.88 17.53
N GLN A 43 11.74 16.07 18.27
CA GLN A 43 12.52 14.99 17.69
C GLN A 43 11.62 13.84 17.22
N LEU A 44 10.62 13.47 18.03
CA LEU A 44 9.67 12.44 17.62
C LEU A 44 8.79 12.90 16.45
N THR A 45 8.43 14.18 16.42
CA THR A 45 7.64 14.74 15.30
C THR A 45 8.42 14.63 13.99
N ASP A 46 9.68 15.07 13.97
CA ASP A 46 10.59 15.01 12.82
C ASP A 46 10.85 13.56 12.38
N PHE A 47 11.10 12.66 13.33
CA PHE A 47 11.32 11.23 13.06
C PHE A 47 10.12 10.56 12.37
N VAL A 48 8.89 10.89 12.79
CA VAL A 48 7.68 10.33 12.16
C VAL A 48 7.49 10.89 10.74
N GLU A 49 7.82 12.16 10.51
CA GLU A 49 7.76 12.78 9.18
C GLU A 49 8.79 12.13 8.23
N SER A 50 10.07 12.11 8.62
CA SER A 50 11.16 11.69 7.73
C SER A 50 11.19 10.20 7.44
N GLU A 51 10.94 9.36 8.45
CA GLU A 51 11.14 7.91 8.33
C GLU A 51 9.87 7.15 7.97
N TYR A 52 8.68 7.73 8.14
CA TYR A 52 7.42 6.99 7.96
C TYR A 52 6.42 7.67 7.05
N LEU A 53 6.15 8.97 7.22
CA LEU A 53 5.06 9.61 6.46
C LEU A 53 5.37 9.71 4.96
N ASP A 54 6.62 10.00 4.58
CA ASP A 54 7.03 10.03 3.18
C ASP A 54 6.95 8.64 2.52
N GLU A 55 7.52 7.61 3.17
CA GLU A 55 7.44 6.21 2.71
C GLU A 55 6.00 5.73 2.57
N GLN A 56 5.13 6.14 3.50
CA GLN A 56 3.73 5.75 3.52
C GLN A 56 2.95 6.31 2.31
N VAL A 57 3.28 7.53 1.86
CA VAL A 57 2.69 8.13 0.64
C VAL A 57 3.13 7.35 -0.60
N GLU A 58 4.39 6.94 -0.67
CA GLU A 58 4.92 6.14 -1.78
C GLU A 58 4.29 4.74 -1.82
N SER A 59 4.20 4.06 -0.67
CA SER A 59 3.54 2.76 -0.53
C SER A 59 2.06 2.81 -0.96
N ILE A 60 1.31 3.80 -0.48
CA ILE A 60 -0.11 3.98 -0.87
C ILE A 60 -0.24 4.18 -2.39
N LYS A 61 0.66 4.95 -3.01
CA LYS A 61 0.68 5.15 -4.45
C LYS A 61 0.97 3.85 -5.19
N GLN A 62 2.02 3.12 -4.80
CA GLN A 62 2.41 1.86 -5.43
C GLN A 62 1.27 0.84 -5.39
N ILE A 63 0.64 0.63 -4.23
CA ILE A 63 -0.49 -0.31 -4.13
C ILE A 63 -1.71 0.21 -4.91
N SER A 64 -1.95 1.52 -4.96
CA SER A 64 -3.01 2.10 -5.79
C SER A 64 -2.79 1.80 -7.28
N GLU A 65 -1.54 1.86 -7.75
CA GLU A 65 -1.16 1.49 -9.12
C GLU A 65 -1.39 0.00 -9.38
N TYR A 66 -1.05 -0.88 -8.42
CA TYR A 66 -1.34 -2.31 -8.50
C TYR A 66 -2.85 -2.60 -8.60
N VAL A 67 -3.67 -1.95 -7.77
CA VAL A 67 -5.14 -2.05 -7.86
C VAL A 67 -5.64 -1.60 -9.24
N ALA A 68 -5.11 -0.49 -9.76
CA ALA A 68 -5.50 0.01 -11.09
C ALA A 68 -5.10 -0.96 -12.21
N GLN A 69 -3.92 -1.57 -12.13
CA GLN A 69 -3.44 -2.57 -13.09
C GLN A 69 -4.29 -3.84 -13.04
N LEU A 70 -4.57 -4.39 -11.85
CA LEU A 70 -5.41 -5.57 -11.68
C LEU A 70 -6.84 -5.35 -12.21
N ARG A 71 -7.43 -4.18 -11.97
CA ARG A 71 -8.73 -3.80 -12.56
C ARG A 71 -8.68 -3.72 -14.10
N ARG A 72 -7.55 -3.30 -14.68
CA ARG A 72 -7.36 -3.18 -16.13
C ARG A 72 -7.20 -4.53 -16.80
N VAL A 73 -6.37 -5.41 -16.24
CA VAL A 73 -6.02 -6.70 -16.87
C VAL A 73 -7.10 -7.76 -16.67
N GLY A 74 -7.94 -7.62 -15.63
CA GLY A 74 -9.01 -8.57 -15.33
C GLY A 74 -8.49 -9.93 -14.85
N LYS A 75 -9.42 -10.85 -14.56
CA LYS A 75 -9.12 -12.16 -13.96
C LYS A 75 -8.42 -13.13 -14.91
N GLY A 76 -7.93 -14.24 -14.37
CA GLY A 76 -7.33 -15.34 -15.14
C GLY A 76 -5.92 -14.98 -15.61
N HIS A 77 -5.68 -15.03 -16.92
CA HIS A 77 -4.35 -14.78 -17.50
C HIS A 77 -3.81 -13.37 -17.16
N GLY A 78 -4.70 -12.35 -17.05
CA GLY A 78 -4.29 -11.00 -16.66
C GLY A 78 -3.65 -10.95 -15.28
N VAL A 79 -4.27 -11.60 -14.29
CA VAL A 79 -3.73 -11.73 -12.93
C VAL A 79 -2.42 -12.51 -12.93
N TRP A 80 -2.32 -13.62 -13.68
CA TRP A 80 -1.07 -14.39 -13.76
C TRP A 80 0.09 -13.55 -14.33
N HIS A 81 -0.16 -12.75 -15.38
CA HIS A 81 0.87 -11.88 -15.94
C HIS A 81 1.26 -10.76 -14.97
N PHE A 82 0.29 -10.18 -14.26
CA PHE A 82 0.56 -9.22 -13.18
C PHE A 82 1.42 -9.84 -12.07
N ASP A 83 1.12 -11.08 -11.66
CA ASP A 83 1.90 -11.83 -10.66
C ASP A 83 3.35 -12.05 -11.13
N GLN A 84 3.56 -12.42 -12.39
CA GLN A 84 4.92 -12.52 -12.95
C GLN A 84 5.64 -11.17 -12.97
N MET A 85 4.94 -10.09 -13.32
CA MET A 85 5.51 -8.74 -13.25
C MET A 85 5.90 -8.38 -11.81
N LEU A 86 5.10 -8.77 -10.81
CA LEU A 86 5.41 -8.53 -9.41
C LEU A 86 6.61 -9.37 -8.93
N LEU A 87 6.69 -10.63 -9.35
CA LEU A 87 7.77 -11.56 -8.97
C LEU A 87 9.14 -11.15 -9.54
N HIS A 88 9.16 -10.56 -10.74
CA HIS A 88 10.41 -10.20 -11.45
C HIS A 88 10.67 -8.69 -11.50
N GLY A 89 9.71 -7.86 -11.09
CA GLY A 89 9.71 -6.40 -11.26
C GLY A 89 10.52 -5.60 -10.25
N GLU A 90 11.21 -6.26 -9.31
CA GLU A 90 12.16 -5.63 -8.39
C GLU A 90 13.61 -5.56 -8.92
N GLU A 91 13.91 -6.07 -10.13
CA GLU A 91 15.20 -5.83 -10.80
C GLU A 91 15.13 -4.66 -11.79
N VAL A 92 14.86 -3.44 -11.33
CA VAL A 92 15.38 -2.23 -12.01
C VAL A 92 15.79 -1.19 -10.98
N VAL A 93 16.93 -1.44 -10.34
CA VAL A 93 17.76 -0.38 -9.75
C VAL A 93 18.99 -0.25 -10.63
N ALA A 94 19.06 0.83 -11.41
CA ALA A 94 20.27 1.31 -12.07
C ALA A 94 20.23 2.84 -12.16
#